data_AF-A0A9P6TQC1-F1
#
_entry.id   AF-A0A9P6TQC1-F1
#
_cell.length_a   1.000
_cell.length_b   1.000
_cell.length_c   1.000
_cell.angle_alpha   90.00
_cell.angle_beta   90.00
_cell.angle_gamma   90.00
#
_symmetry.space_group_name_H-M   'P 1'
#
loop_
_entity.id
_entity.type
_entity.pdbx_description
1 polymer ?
#
loop_
_entity_poly.entity_id
_entity_poly.type
_entity_poly.pdbx_seq_one_letter_code
_entity_poly.pdbx_strand_id
1 'polypeptide(L)'
;MNRDLFPSQKEKVGIQGRANDLIDTVLYGSKEGREEGTQTHSKTVARGKYVHELQSGSTHYPRIANDPLNDVNLCGSWSVEVGELDTFVHIWEFKGYPGHQQTLARLDHDPVHKEFLKQLRPLLISRENNIMLEFSFWKTSPPHVTNGIYELRKYKLKPGRLLEWEMNWRQGLECRRQFCEPVGAWFSQLGDLNTVHHMWTYPDLQTRKVTREDAWKVGGWSETVYKTGKRHEQ
;
A
#
# COMPACT_ATOMS: atom_id res chain seq x y z
N MET A 1 43.52 -56.71 -38.60
CA MET A 1 43.27 -55.37 -39.17
C MET A 1 41.77 -55.26 -39.42
N ASN A 2 41.13 -54.30 -38.76
CA ASN A 2 39.77 -53.76 -38.85
C ASN A 2 38.56 -54.72 -38.93
N ARG A 3 37.75 -54.69 -37.86
CA ARG A 3 36.28 -54.79 -37.95
C ARG A 3 35.66 -53.75 -37.04
N ASP A 4 34.97 -52.81 -37.67
CA ASP A 4 34.08 -51.82 -37.08
C ASP A 4 32.70 -52.41 -36.77
N LEU A 5 31.96 -51.62 -35.95
CA LEU A 5 30.50 -51.48 -35.81
C LEU A 5 29.78 -52.29 -34.70
N PHE A 6 29.37 -51.52 -33.68
CA PHE A 6 28.42 -51.78 -32.57
C PHE A 6 26.94 -51.91 -33.06
N PRO A 7 25.91 -52.02 -32.17
CA PRO A 7 25.54 -53.18 -31.35
C PRO A 7 24.01 -53.48 -31.47
N SER A 8 23.50 -54.55 -30.81
CA SER A 8 22.06 -54.71 -30.57
C SER A 8 21.83 -55.14 -29.13
N GLN A 9 21.38 -54.21 -28.29
CA GLN A 9 20.84 -54.48 -26.95
C GLN A 9 19.36 -54.12 -26.91
N LYS A 10 18.57 -55.04 -26.34
CA LYS A 10 17.13 -54.92 -26.10
C LYS A 10 16.90 -54.00 -24.90
N GLU A 11 16.12 -52.93 -25.07
CA GLU A 11 15.56 -52.17 -23.95
C GLU A 11 14.10 -52.57 -23.69
N LYS A 12 13.81 -52.95 -22.44
CA LYS A 12 12.46 -53.17 -21.91
C LYS A 12 11.83 -51.81 -21.61
N VAL A 13 10.66 -51.55 -22.20
CA VAL A 13 9.84 -50.37 -21.89
C VAL A 13 9.27 -50.50 -20.48
N GLY A 14 9.75 -49.69 -19.54
CA GLY A 14 9.23 -49.57 -18.19
C GLY A 14 8.10 -48.54 -18.10
N ILE A 15 6.90 -48.96 -17.70
CA ILE A 15 5.68 -48.14 -17.55
C ILE A 15 5.64 -47.40 -16.18
N GLN A 16 6.75 -47.33 -15.44
CA GLN A 16 6.76 -46.87 -14.03
C GLN A 16 7.04 -45.36 -13.82
N GLY A 17 7.13 -44.54 -14.87
CA GLY A 17 7.52 -43.12 -14.75
C GLY A 17 6.37 -42.12 -14.58
N ARG A 18 5.21 -42.35 -15.21
CA ARG A 18 4.15 -41.33 -15.33
C ARG A 18 3.30 -41.15 -14.07
N ALA A 19 3.15 -42.18 -13.24
CA ALA A 19 2.30 -42.11 -12.06
C ALA A 19 2.93 -41.27 -10.94
N ASN A 20 4.25 -41.33 -10.77
CA ASN A 20 4.96 -40.54 -9.76
C ASN A 20 4.98 -39.05 -10.11
N ASP A 21 5.18 -38.69 -11.38
CA ASP A 21 5.16 -37.29 -11.84
C ASP A 21 3.79 -36.62 -11.62
N LEU A 22 2.69 -37.37 -11.78
CA LEU A 22 1.34 -36.86 -11.55
C LEU A 22 1.05 -36.63 -10.06
N ILE A 23 1.52 -37.51 -9.18
CA ILE A 23 1.34 -37.36 -7.73
C ILE A 23 2.19 -36.19 -7.21
N ASP A 24 3.41 -36.03 -7.69
CA ASP A 24 4.25 -34.88 -7.34
C ASP A 24 3.65 -33.56 -7.82
N THR A 25 3.09 -33.51 -9.04
CA THR A 25 2.43 -32.28 -9.56
C THR A 25 1.18 -31.91 -8.75
N VAL A 26 0.46 -32.90 -8.21
CA VAL A 26 -0.74 -32.70 -7.38
C VAL A 26 -0.38 -32.32 -5.93
N LEU A 27 0.65 -32.91 -5.34
CA LEU A 27 1.08 -32.62 -3.97
C LEU A 27 1.87 -31.31 -3.86
N TYR A 28 2.62 -30.95 -4.90
CA TYR A 28 3.58 -29.85 -4.86
C TYR A 28 3.23 -28.65 -5.76
N GLY A 29 2.14 -28.75 -6.53
CA GLY A 29 1.73 -27.75 -7.52
C GLY A 29 2.61 -27.77 -8.78
N SER A 30 2.07 -27.28 -9.90
CA SER A 30 2.85 -27.10 -11.13
C SER A 30 4.04 -26.17 -10.89
N LYS A 31 5.15 -26.37 -11.62
CA LYS A 31 6.33 -25.49 -11.53
C LYS A 31 5.97 -24.02 -11.82
N GLU A 32 5.01 -23.78 -12.71
CA GLU A 32 4.46 -22.45 -13.01
C GLU A 32 3.70 -21.85 -11.81
N GLY A 33 2.91 -22.66 -11.08
CA GLY A 33 2.23 -22.21 -9.85
C GLY A 33 3.17 -21.94 -8.66
N ARG A 34 4.37 -22.54 -8.65
CA ARG A 34 5.41 -22.25 -7.65
C ARG A 34 6.11 -20.91 -7.88
N GLU A 35 6.26 -20.47 -9.12
CA GLU A 35 6.84 -19.16 -9.45
C GLU A 35 5.86 -18.01 -9.19
N GLU A 36 4.56 -18.21 -9.46
CA GLU A 36 3.51 -17.26 -9.06
C GLU A 36 3.30 -17.21 -7.54
N GLY A 37 3.55 -18.33 -6.83
CA GLY A 37 3.42 -18.43 -5.37
C GLY A 37 4.64 -17.99 -4.55
N THR A 38 5.78 -17.67 -5.18
CA THR A 38 7.03 -17.31 -4.46
C THR A 38 7.27 -15.81 -4.32
N GLN A 39 6.48 -14.96 -4.98
CA GLN A 39 6.55 -13.51 -4.78
C GLN A 39 5.61 -13.07 -3.64
N THR A 40 6.17 -12.39 -2.64
CA THR A 40 5.35 -11.78 -1.58
C THR A 40 4.40 -10.77 -2.20
N HIS A 41 3.10 -10.85 -1.86
CA HIS A 41 2.05 -10.00 -2.43
C HIS A 41 2.40 -8.51 -2.40
N SER A 42 3.14 -8.05 -1.39
CA SER A 42 3.64 -6.68 -1.31
C SER A 42 4.47 -6.26 -2.54
N LYS A 43 5.32 -7.15 -3.08
CA LYS A 43 6.21 -6.84 -4.22
C LYS A 43 5.46 -6.68 -5.54
N THR A 44 4.35 -7.39 -5.72
CA THR A 44 3.54 -7.32 -6.95
C THR A 44 2.69 -6.06 -7.00
N VAL A 45 2.27 -5.55 -5.83
CA VAL A 45 1.29 -4.47 -5.69
C VAL A 45 1.92 -3.11 -5.42
N ALA A 46 3.01 -3.09 -4.64
CA ALA A 46 3.63 -1.86 -4.18
C ALA A 46 4.49 -1.17 -5.26
N ARG A 47 4.52 0.16 -5.19
CA ARG A 47 5.62 0.93 -5.78
C ARG A 47 6.85 0.82 -4.87
N GLY A 48 7.62 -0.27 -4.99
CA GLY A 48 8.67 -0.70 -4.05
C GLY A 48 9.89 0.21 -3.84
N LYS A 49 9.84 1.49 -4.24
CA LYS A 49 10.93 2.46 -4.08
C LYS A 49 10.87 3.22 -2.74
N TYR A 50 9.67 3.39 -2.18
CA TYR A 50 9.44 4.21 -0.99
C TYR A 50 8.54 3.49 0.02
N VAL A 51 8.63 3.90 1.29
CA VAL A 51 7.70 3.51 2.36
C VAL A 51 7.09 4.76 2.97
N HIS A 52 5.82 4.67 3.37
CA HIS A 52 5.10 5.81 3.93
C HIS A 52 4.77 5.62 5.41
N GLU A 53 4.95 6.66 6.23
CA GLU A 53 4.57 6.69 7.65
C GLU A 53 3.41 7.66 7.86
N LEU A 54 2.36 7.22 8.56
CA LEU A 54 1.32 8.13 9.06
C LEU A 54 1.56 8.57 10.51
N GLN A 55 1.54 9.88 10.83
CA GLN A 55 1.78 10.42 12.19
C GLN A 55 0.81 11.58 12.57
N SER A 56 0.78 12.08 13.81
CA SER A 56 0.03 13.29 14.28
C SER A 56 0.96 14.35 14.98
N GLY A 57 0.72 15.67 14.80
CA GLY A 57 1.34 16.89 15.41
C GLY A 57 2.51 17.76 14.79
N SER A 58 2.25 19.04 14.37
CA SER A 58 3.13 20.28 14.48
C SER A 58 3.96 20.89 13.30
N THR A 59 4.42 22.15 13.48
CA THR A 59 5.27 22.99 12.59
C THR A 59 6.76 22.61 12.53
N HIS A 60 7.19 21.61 13.29
CA HIS A 60 8.57 21.10 13.27
C HIS A 60 8.89 20.30 11.99
N TYR A 61 7.85 19.85 11.28
CA TYR A 61 7.96 18.92 10.16
C TYR A 61 8.58 19.47 8.88
N PRO A 62 8.31 20.73 8.46
CA PRO A 62 9.04 21.32 7.34
C PRO A 62 10.55 21.33 7.55
N ARG A 63 11.05 21.48 8.79
CA ARG A 63 12.50 21.40 9.04
C ARG A 63 13.03 20.00 8.78
N ILE A 64 12.34 18.97 9.28
CA ILE A 64 12.74 17.57 9.06
C ILE A 64 12.72 17.26 7.55
N ALA A 65 11.67 17.66 6.84
CA ALA A 65 11.53 17.38 5.41
C ALA A 65 12.55 18.11 4.52
N ASN A 66 12.98 19.32 4.92
CA ASN A 66 13.92 20.13 4.13
C ASN A 66 15.39 19.95 4.53
N ASP A 67 15.69 19.10 5.52
CA ASP A 67 17.07 18.78 5.88
C ASP A 67 17.65 17.77 4.87
N PRO A 68 18.66 18.14 4.06
CA PRO A 68 19.19 17.27 3.01
C PRO A 68 19.89 16.02 3.54
N LEU A 69 20.17 15.96 4.86
CA LEU A 69 20.70 14.77 5.52
C LEU A 69 19.62 13.71 5.82
N ASN A 70 18.35 14.06 5.65
CA ASN A 70 17.26 13.10 5.76
C ASN A 70 16.89 12.52 4.41
N ASP A 71 16.63 11.21 4.42
CA ASP A 71 16.08 10.50 3.27
C ASP A 71 14.55 10.37 3.40
N VAL A 72 13.89 11.51 3.63
CA VAL A 72 12.45 11.62 3.83
C VAL A 72 11.86 12.84 3.12
N ASN A 73 10.65 12.70 2.60
CA ASN A 73 9.80 13.80 2.18
C ASN A 73 8.55 13.85 3.07
N LEU A 74 8.07 15.04 3.41
CA LEU A 74 6.72 15.19 3.98
C LEU A 74 5.73 15.31 2.83
N CYS A 75 4.89 14.29 2.61
CA CYS A 75 3.83 14.34 1.62
C CYS A 75 2.75 15.34 2.03
N GLY A 76 2.38 15.37 3.32
CA GLY A 76 1.47 16.39 3.83
C GLY A 76 1.17 16.22 5.31
N SER A 77 0.48 17.22 5.85
CA SER A 77 0.12 17.39 7.25
C SER A 77 -1.28 18.02 7.30
N TRP A 78 -2.22 17.33 7.92
CA TRP A 78 -3.65 17.68 7.94
C TRP A 78 -4.18 17.65 9.37
N SER A 79 -5.11 18.55 9.69
CA SER A 79 -5.97 18.46 10.87
C SER A 79 -7.30 17.80 10.50
N VAL A 80 -7.82 16.95 11.36
CA VAL A 80 -9.12 16.30 11.17
C VAL A 80 -10.24 17.25 11.62
N GLU A 81 -11.10 17.63 10.68
CA GLU A 81 -12.26 18.50 10.95
C GLU A 81 -13.58 17.73 11.08
N VAL A 82 -13.65 16.48 10.60
CA VAL A 82 -14.84 15.62 10.67
C VAL A 82 -14.42 14.21 11.08
N GLY A 83 -14.99 13.70 12.17
CA GLY A 83 -14.63 12.40 12.75
C GLY A 83 -13.94 12.57 14.09
N GLU A 84 -12.73 12.01 14.23
CA GLU A 84 -11.91 12.13 15.44
C GLU A 84 -11.22 13.51 15.46
N LEU A 85 -11.89 14.49 16.06
CA LEU A 85 -11.39 15.86 16.19
C LEU A 85 -10.10 15.90 17.03
N ASP A 86 -9.38 17.01 16.94
CA ASP A 86 -8.08 17.23 17.60
C ASP A 86 -6.98 16.22 17.18
N THR A 87 -7.24 15.49 16.09
CA THR A 87 -6.29 14.58 15.46
C THR A 87 -5.61 15.27 14.29
N PHE A 88 -4.32 15.01 14.16
CA PHE A 88 -3.55 15.37 12.97
C PHE A 88 -3.12 14.10 12.24
N VAL A 89 -3.02 14.18 10.92
CA VAL A 89 -2.48 13.12 10.08
C VAL A 89 -1.33 13.71 9.28
N HIS A 90 -0.20 13.04 9.27
CA HIS A 90 1.00 13.35 8.50
C HIS A 90 1.29 12.15 7.65
N ILE A 91 1.70 12.35 6.40
CA ILE A 91 2.20 11.26 5.57
C ILE A 91 3.64 11.60 5.25
N TRP A 92 4.57 10.76 5.69
CA TRP A 92 5.98 10.84 5.33
C TRP A 92 6.29 9.82 4.25
N GLU A 93 7.24 10.12 3.38
CA GLU A 93 7.76 9.21 2.36
C GLU A 93 9.26 9.06 2.55
N PHE A 94 9.70 7.88 2.99
CA PHE A 94 11.12 7.57 3.16
C PHE A 94 11.67 6.81 1.96
N LYS A 95 12.98 6.97 1.68
CA LYS A 95 13.72 6.15 0.69
C LYS A 95 13.93 4.72 1.20
N GLY A 96 12.83 3.96 1.25
CA GLY A 96 12.78 2.60 1.79
C GLY A 96 13.09 2.54 3.29
N TYR A 97 13.20 1.31 3.80
CA TYR A 97 13.53 1.05 5.20
C TYR A 97 14.89 1.63 5.65
N PRO A 98 15.97 1.59 4.83
CA PRO A 98 17.25 2.20 5.22
C PRO A 98 17.14 3.71 5.44
N GLY A 99 16.45 4.44 4.54
CA GLY A 99 16.24 5.87 4.69
C GLY A 99 15.40 6.23 5.92
N HIS A 100 14.39 5.41 6.24
CA HIS A 100 13.62 5.52 7.48
C HIS A 100 14.53 5.35 8.71
N GLN A 101 15.28 4.25 8.79
CA GLN A 101 16.16 3.97 9.94
C GLN A 101 17.23 5.06 10.12
N GLN A 102 17.89 5.48 9.05
CA GLN A 102 18.91 6.52 9.10
C GLN A 102 18.34 7.86 9.58
N THR A 103 17.18 8.25 9.04
CA THR A 103 16.50 9.49 9.43
C THR A 103 16.13 9.46 10.91
N LEU A 104 15.51 8.39 11.40
CA LEU A 104 15.14 8.27 12.81
C LEU A 104 16.36 8.23 13.73
N ALA A 105 17.42 7.51 13.37
CA ALA A 105 18.65 7.45 14.16
C ALA A 105 19.31 8.84 14.29
N ARG A 106 19.27 9.65 13.23
CA ARG A 106 19.75 11.04 13.25
C ARG A 106 18.88 11.92 14.13
N LEU A 107 17.55 11.84 13.97
CA LEU A 107 16.60 12.60 14.77
C LEU A 107 16.70 12.26 16.27
N ASP A 108 17.04 11.01 16.62
CA ASP A 108 17.31 10.60 18.00
C ASP A 108 18.57 11.24 18.61
N HIS A 109 19.43 11.86 17.81
CA HIS A 109 20.59 12.62 18.30
C HIS A 109 20.44 14.14 18.08
N ASP A 110 19.37 14.59 17.42
CA ASP A 110 19.12 16.02 17.16
C ASP A 110 18.56 16.70 18.42
N PRO A 111 19.30 17.64 19.05
CA PRO A 111 18.88 18.29 20.29
C PRO A 111 17.60 19.10 20.12
N VAL A 112 17.34 19.64 18.92
CA VAL A 112 16.12 20.42 18.69
C VAL A 112 14.92 19.50 18.47
N HIS A 113 15.13 18.34 17.83
CA HIS A 113 14.07 17.33 17.75
C HIS A 113 13.70 16.79 19.13
N LYS A 114 14.71 16.56 20.00
CA LYS A 114 14.49 16.16 21.40
C LYS A 114 13.71 17.19 22.18
N GLU A 115 14.08 18.46 22.09
CA GLU A 115 13.37 19.53 22.80
C GLU A 115 11.95 19.69 22.27
N PHE A 116 11.75 19.59 20.95
CA PHE A 116 10.42 19.56 20.36
C PHE A 116 9.57 18.40 20.91
N LEU A 117 10.09 17.17 20.91
CA LEU A 117 9.38 16.01 21.46
C LEU A 117 9.09 16.16 22.96
N LYS A 118 9.98 16.81 23.72
CA LYS A 118 9.77 17.09 25.15
C LYS A 118 8.57 18.01 25.37
N GLN A 119 8.37 18.99 24.49
CA GLN A 119 7.22 19.91 24.54
C GLN A 119 5.93 19.26 23.99
N LEU A 120 6.04 18.43 22.94
CA LEU A 120 4.89 17.78 22.32
C LEU A 120 4.31 16.66 23.19
N ARG A 121 5.15 15.79 23.76
CA ARG A 121 4.70 14.56 24.45
C ARG A 121 3.64 14.78 25.54
N PRO A 122 3.73 15.81 26.40
CA PRO A 122 2.69 16.08 27.40
C PRO A 122 1.33 16.49 26.81
N LEU A 123 1.30 16.95 25.56
CA LEU A 123 0.08 17.38 24.86
C LEU A 123 -0.58 16.22 24.09
N LEU A 124 0.10 15.08 23.94
CA LEU A 124 -0.42 13.93 23.20
C LEU A 124 -1.25 13.04 24.10
N ILE A 125 -2.51 12.82 23.73
CA ILE A 125 -3.37 11.81 24.34
C ILE A 125 -2.98 10.41 23.83
N SER A 126 -2.77 10.28 22.52
CA SER A 126 -2.40 9.03 21.85
C SER A 126 -1.56 9.32 20.60
N ARG A 127 -0.87 8.29 20.09
CA ARG A 127 -0.13 8.36 18.82
C ARG A 127 -0.09 6.98 18.17
N GLU A 128 -0.46 6.92 16.89
CA GLU A 128 -0.36 5.74 16.03
C GLU A 128 0.73 5.99 14.96
N ASN A 129 1.45 4.94 14.58
CA ASN A 129 2.37 4.94 13.44
C ASN A 129 2.18 3.62 12.68
N ASN A 130 1.91 3.73 11.38
CA ASN A 130 1.87 2.60 10.46
C ASN A 130 2.88 2.79 9.34
N ILE A 131 3.69 1.76 9.07
CA ILE A 131 4.53 1.73 7.87
C ILE A 131 3.75 1.08 6.75
N MET A 132 3.62 1.80 5.64
CA MET A 132 2.76 1.44 4.52
C MET A 132 3.51 1.45 3.19
N LEU A 133 2.95 0.76 2.21
CA LEU A 133 3.38 0.83 0.82
C LEU A 133 2.28 1.46 -0.02
N GLU A 134 2.68 2.26 -1.00
CA GLU A 134 1.78 2.87 -1.98
C GLU A 134 1.38 1.86 -3.07
N PHE A 135 0.09 1.82 -3.42
CA PHE A 135 -0.41 1.01 -4.52
C PHE A 135 0.07 1.53 -5.88
N SER A 136 0.67 0.65 -6.69
CA SER A 136 1.23 1.02 -8.01
C SER A 136 0.18 1.48 -9.04
N PHE A 137 -1.06 0.98 -8.95
CA PHE A 137 -2.14 1.32 -9.88
C PHE A 137 -2.75 2.70 -9.62
N TRP A 138 -2.52 3.23 -8.42
CA TRP A 138 -3.07 4.49 -7.96
C TRP A 138 -2.04 5.57 -8.25
N LYS A 139 -2.06 6.15 -9.46
CA LYS A 139 -1.12 7.22 -9.83
C LYS A 139 -1.37 8.43 -8.92
N THR A 140 -0.46 8.64 -7.98
CA THR A 140 -0.52 9.73 -7.01
C THR A 140 0.08 10.99 -7.58
N SER A 141 -0.49 12.12 -7.17
CA SER A 141 0.14 13.43 -7.32
C SER A 141 0.55 13.87 -5.92
N PRO A 142 1.77 14.42 -5.74
CA PRO A 142 2.15 15.01 -4.46
C PRO A 142 1.04 15.98 -4.00
N PRO A 143 0.64 15.96 -2.71
CA PRO A 143 -0.38 16.86 -2.24
C PRO A 143 0.03 18.32 -2.52
N HIS A 144 -0.66 18.95 -3.46
CA HIS A 144 -0.55 20.38 -3.64
C HIS A 144 -1.39 21.05 -2.56
N VAL A 145 -0.92 22.18 -2.03
CA VAL A 145 -1.76 23.00 -1.13
C VAL A 145 -2.97 23.43 -1.94
N THR A 146 -4.12 22.85 -1.60
CA THR A 146 -5.41 23.25 -2.14
C THR A 146 -6.15 24.02 -1.05
N ASN A 147 -6.90 25.05 -1.40
CA ASN A 147 -7.86 25.68 -0.49
C ASN A 147 -9.12 24.81 -0.31
N GLY A 148 -8.98 23.49 -0.46
CA GLY A 148 -10.06 22.52 -0.42
C GLY A 148 -9.93 21.59 0.79
N ILE A 149 -10.70 20.50 0.75
CA ILE A 149 -10.77 19.48 1.80
C ILE A 149 -10.19 18.15 1.31
N TYR A 150 -9.66 17.36 2.26
CA TYR A 150 -9.17 16.03 2.01
C TYR A 150 -10.06 14.99 2.70
N GLU A 151 -10.44 13.94 1.98
CA GLU A 151 -11.16 12.79 2.53
C GLU A 151 -10.22 11.59 2.60
N LEU A 152 -9.69 11.31 3.79
CA LEU A 152 -8.93 10.09 4.08
C LEU A 152 -9.89 8.98 4.53
N ARG A 153 -9.76 7.80 3.94
CA ARG A 153 -10.61 6.62 4.24
C ARG A 153 -9.71 5.46 4.66
N LYS A 154 -9.96 4.92 5.86
CA LYS A 154 -9.30 3.73 6.44
C LYS A 154 -10.26 2.55 6.36
N TYR A 155 -9.82 1.43 5.80
CA TYR A 155 -10.56 0.17 5.81
C TYR A 155 -9.73 -0.96 6.38
N LYS A 156 -10.31 -1.69 7.33
CA LYS A 156 -9.81 -3.00 7.74
C LYS A 156 -10.33 -4.05 6.76
N LEU A 157 -9.43 -4.82 6.18
CA LEU A 157 -9.75 -5.92 5.29
C LEU A 157 -9.64 -7.23 6.06
N LYS A 158 -10.47 -8.22 5.67
CA LYS A 158 -10.25 -9.60 6.09
C LYS A 158 -8.87 -10.08 5.60
N PRO A 159 -8.15 -10.89 6.38
CA PRO A 159 -6.86 -11.46 5.96
C PRO A 159 -6.93 -12.12 4.58
N GLY A 160 -5.90 -11.90 3.76
CA GLY A 160 -5.80 -12.46 2.40
C GLY A 160 -6.65 -11.77 1.32
N ARG A 161 -7.40 -10.71 1.64
CA ARG A 161 -8.29 -10.03 0.67
C ARG A 161 -7.68 -8.81 -0.03
N LEU A 162 -6.42 -8.50 0.22
CA LEU A 162 -5.74 -7.30 -0.31
C LEU A 162 -5.71 -7.28 -1.85
N LEU A 163 -5.27 -8.37 -2.47
CA LEU A 163 -5.16 -8.45 -3.94
C LEU A 163 -6.53 -8.29 -4.61
N GLU A 164 -7.54 -8.98 -4.09
CA GLU A 164 -8.88 -8.90 -4.64
C GLU A 164 -9.48 -7.49 -4.45
N TRP A 165 -9.13 -6.81 -3.34
CA TRP A 165 -9.49 -5.42 -3.11
C TRP A 165 -8.85 -4.52 -4.16
N GLU A 166 -7.55 -4.67 -4.43
CA GLU A 166 -6.85 -3.95 -5.50
C GLU A 166 -7.54 -4.17 -6.85
N MET A 167 -7.77 -5.43 -7.25
CA MET A 167 -8.28 -5.75 -8.60
C MET A 167 -9.62 -5.06 -8.88
N ASN A 168 -10.51 -5.05 -7.89
CA ASN A 168 -11.77 -4.32 -7.99
C ASN A 168 -11.55 -2.80 -8.05
N TRP A 169 -10.67 -2.27 -7.21
CA TRP A 169 -10.41 -0.84 -7.18
C TRP A 169 -9.73 -0.32 -8.44
N ARG A 170 -8.94 -1.15 -9.14
CA ARG A 170 -8.38 -0.80 -10.44
C ARG A 170 -9.48 -0.49 -11.46
N GLN A 171 -10.58 -1.23 -11.45
CA GLN A 171 -11.74 -0.96 -12.30
C GLN A 171 -12.52 0.26 -11.82
N GLY A 172 -12.84 0.33 -10.53
CA GLY A 172 -13.62 1.45 -9.99
C GLY A 172 -12.89 2.80 -10.00
N LEU A 173 -11.56 2.79 -9.96
CA LEU A 173 -10.75 4.01 -10.03
C LEU A 173 -10.98 4.71 -11.38
N GLU A 174 -11.03 3.97 -12.49
CA GLU A 174 -11.29 4.54 -13.82
C GLU A 174 -12.66 5.20 -13.91
N CYS A 175 -13.69 4.66 -13.24
CA CYS A 175 -14.98 5.33 -13.10
C CYS A 175 -14.87 6.63 -12.27
N ARG A 176 -14.10 6.61 -11.19
CA ARG A 176 -14.04 7.70 -10.21
C ARG A 176 -13.18 8.88 -10.65
N ARG A 177 -12.16 8.64 -11.48
CA ARG A 177 -11.25 9.67 -12.03
C ARG A 177 -11.96 10.75 -12.84
N GLN A 178 -13.16 10.45 -13.33
CA GLN A 178 -14.01 11.42 -14.02
C GLN A 178 -14.51 12.55 -13.11
N PHE A 179 -14.49 12.34 -11.79
CA PHE A 179 -15.10 13.28 -10.83
C PHE A 179 -14.14 13.84 -9.78
N CYS A 180 -13.05 13.14 -9.49
CA CYS A 180 -12.11 13.58 -8.46
C CYS A 180 -10.70 13.06 -8.72
N GLU A 181 -9.72 13.88 -8.36
CA GLU A 181 -8.32 13.51 -8.44
C GLU A 181 -7.92 12.66 -7.24
N PRO A 182 -7.34 11.47 -7.47
CA PRO A 182 -6.77 10.67 -6.39
C PRO A 182 -5.52 11.36 -5.82
N VAL A 183 -5.43 11.45 -4.49
CA VAL A 183 -4.19 11.89 -3.83
C VAL A 183 -3.26 10.71 -3.64
N GLY A 184 -3.78 9.62 -3.06
CA GLY A 184 -3.03 8.37 -2.94
C GLY A 184 -3.76 7.24 -2.29
N ALA A 185 -3.17 6.05 -2.38
CA ALA A 185 -3.65 4.86 -1.69
C ALA A 185 -2.48 4.02 -1.19
N TRP A 186 -2.61 3.53 0.04
CA TRP A 186 -1.58 2.81 0.77
C TRP A 186 -2.14 1.57 1.45
N PHE A 187 -1.29 0.59 1.71
CA PHE A 187 -1.62 -0.60 2.49
C PHE A 187 -0.55 -0.89 3.54
N SER A 188 -0.99 -1.30 4.73
CA SER A 188 -0.13 -1.56 5.89
C SER A 188 0.87 -2.69 5.61
N GLN A 189 2.14 -2.47 5.96
CA GLN A 189 3.17 -3.51 6.08
C GLN A 189 3.51 -3.80 7.54
N LEU A 190 3.58 -2.77 8.38
CA LEU A 190 3.87 -2.87 9.81
C LEU A 190 2.90 -1.96 10.58
N GLY A 191 2.53 -2.38 11.79
CA GLY A 191 1.45 -1.74 12.58
C GLY A 191 0.12 -2.46 12.35
N ASP A 192 -0.92 -1.70 12.03
CA ASP A 192 -2.28 -2.20 11.81
C ASP A 192 -2.40 -3.01 10.51
N LEU A 193 -2.04 -4.29 10.56
CA LEU A 193 -2.06 -5.19 9.40
C LEU A 193 -3.46 -5.33 8.76
N ASN A 194 -3.47 -5.73 7.48
CA ASN A 194 -4.67 -5.85 6.65
C ASN A 194 -5.47 -4.54 6.53
N THR A 195 -4.81 -3.38 6.64
CA THR A 195 -5.47 -2.09 6.54
C THR A 195 -5.08 -1.39 5.25
N VAL A 196 -6.06 -0.82 4.56
CA VAL A 196 -5.86 0.05 3.40
C VAL A 196 -6.31 1.46 3.72
N HIS A 197 -5.55 2.43 3.24
CA HIS A 197 -5.88 3.84 3.30
C HIS A 197 -5.97 4.38 1.88
N HIS A 198 -6.92 5.26 1.63
CA HIS A 198 -6.92 6.01 0.37
C HIS A 198 -7.48 7.41 0.59
N MET A 199 -6.92 8.38 -0.13
CA MET A 199 -7.17 9.79 0.07
C MET A 199 -7.59 10.48 -1.23
N TRP A 200 -8.58 11.37 -1.08
CA TRP A 200 -9.17 12.15 -2.16
C TRP A 200 -9.16 13.64 -1.78
N THR A 201 -9.14 14.51 -2.79
CA THR A 201 -9.29 15.95 -2.61
C THR A 201 -10.62 16.43 -3.22
N TYR A 202 -11.24 17.41 -2.60
CA TYR A 202 -12.42 18.12 -3.12
C TYR A 202 -12.32 19.61 -2.78
N PRO A 203 -12.95 20.51 -3.56
CA PRO A 203 -13.01 21.93 -3.21
C PRO A 203 -13.74 22.21 -1.90
N ASP A 204 -14.83 21.50 -1.63
CA ASP A 204 -15.69 21.71 -0.46
C ASP A 204 -16.59 20.48 -0.19
N LEU A 205 -17.30 20.48 0.94
CA LEU A 205 -18.17 19.38 1.36
C LEU A 205 -19.40 19.19 0.46
N GLN A 206 -19.92 20.26 -0.13
CA GLN A 206 -21.08 20.21 -1.02
C GLN A 206 -20.69 19.58 -2.37
N THR A 207 -19.56 20.00 -2.94
CA THR A 207 -18.98 19.38 -4.14
C THR A 207 -18.69 17.90 -3.89
N ARG A 208 -18.08 17.56 -2.74
CA ARG A 208 -17.85 16.17 -2.33
C ARG A 208 -19.15 15.35 -2.28
N LYS A 209 -20.25 15.93 -1.78
CA LYS A 209 -21.56 15.27 -1.74
C LYS A 209 -22.06 14.95 -3.15
N VAL A 210 -22.13 15.97 -4.02
CA VAL A 210 -22.63 15.83 -5.40
C VAL A 210 -21.78 14.84 -6.20
N THR A 211 -20.45 14.97 -6.15
CA THR A 211 -19.52 14.02 -6.78
C THR A 211 -19.79 12.57 -6.38
N ARG A 212 -20.07 12.32 -5.10
CA ARG A 212 -20.35 10.95 -4.64
C ARG A 212 -21.69 10.44 -5.13
N GLU A 213 -22.72 11.28 -5.18
CA GLU A 213 -24.05 10.93 -5.71
C GLU A 213 -23.98 10.65 -7.21
N ASP A 214 -23.21 11.44 -7.96
CA ASP A 214 -23.03 11.25 -9.40
C ASP A 214 -22.20 10.01 -9.73
N ALA A 215 -21.20 9.68 -8.91
CA ALA A 215 -20.43 8.45 -9.08
C ALA A 215 -21.31 7.18 -9.04
N TRP A 216 -22.43 7.18 -8.29
CA TRP A 216 -23.39 6.07 -8.28
C TRP A 216 -24.13 5.86 -9.59
N LYS A 217 -24.21 6.89 -10.44
CA LYS A 217 -24.88 6.83 -11.75
C LYS A 217 -23.97 6.21 -12.82
N VAL A 218 -22.67 6.07 -12.55
CA VAL A 218 -21.70 5.47 -13.49
C VAL A 218 -21.73 3.95 -13.40
N GLY A 219 -21.95 3.30 -14.53
CA GLY A 219 -21.91 1.84 -14.65
C GLY A 219 -20.58 1.27 -14.14
N GLY A 220 -20.64 0.22 -13.31
CA GLY A 220 -19.46 -0.44 -12.72
C GLY A 220 -19.02 0.09 -11.35
N TRP A 221 -19.42 1.31 -10.95
CA TRP A 221 -19.08 1.83 -9.62
C TRP A 221 -19.85 1.11 -8.51
N SER A 222 -21.15 0.91 -8.68
CA SER A 222 -21.99 0.17 -7.72
C SER A 222 -21.50 -1.26 -7.48
N GLU A 223 -21.05 -1.94 -8.54
CA GLU A 223 -20.47 -3.27 -8.45
C GLU A 223 -19.13 -3.25 -7.70
N THR A 224 -18.29 -2.26 -7.96
CA THR A 224 -17.02 -2.07 -7.22
C THR A 224 -17.27 -1.87 -5.73
N VAL A 225 -18.22 -1.00 -5.36
CA VAL A 225 -18.59 -0.74 -3.96
C VAL A 225 -19.13 -2.01 -3.30
N TYR A 226 -20.00 -2.75 -3.98
CA TYR A 226 -20.55 -4.00 -3.45
C TYR A 226 -19.47 -5.06 -3.19
N LYS A 227 -18.58 -5.28 -4.17
CA LYS A 227 -17.54 -6.31 -4.07
C LYS A 227 -16.48 -5.96 -3.02
N THR A 228 -16.17 -4.68 -2.85
CA THR A 228 -15.22 -4.23 -1.82
C THR A 228 -15.86 -4.23 -0.42
N GLY A 229 -17.13 -3.84 -0.32
CA GLY A 229 -17.90 -3.76 0.93
C GLY A 229 -18.00 -5.09 1.70
N LYS A 230 -18.17 -6.23 1.01
CA LYS A 230 -18.27 -7.57 1.64
C LYS A 230 -16.99 -8.05 2.35
N ARG A 231 -15.89 -7.32 2.21
CA ARG A 231 -14.55 -7.75 2.61
C ARG A 231 -14.01 -6.98 3.81
N HIS A 232 -14.80 -6.07 4.36
CA HIS A 232 -14.51 -5.41 5.62
C HIS A 232 -14.91 -6.29 6.80
N GLU A 233 -14.15 -6.19 7.90
CA GLU A 233 -14.64 -6.60 9.22
C GLU A 233 -15.60 -5.51 9.72
N GLN A 234 -16.71 -5.93 10.37
CA GLN A 234 -17.67 -5.00 10.98
C GLN A 234 -17.09 -4.41 12.26
#